data_AF-A0A7J6HYW8-F1
#
_entry.id   AF-A0A7J6HYW8-F1
#
_cell.length_a   1.000
_cell.length_b   1.000
_cell.length_c   1.000
_cell.angle_alpha   90.00
_cell.angle_beta   90.00
_cell.angle_gamma   90.00
#
_symmetry.space_group_name_H-M   'P 1'
#
loop_
_entity.id
_entity.type
_entity.pdbx_description
1 polymer ?
#
loop_
_entity_poly.entity_id
_entity_poly.type
_entity_poly.pdbx_seq_one_letter_code
_entity_poly.pdbx_strand_id
1 'polypeptide(L)'
;MLYEKLYSISSIIRERIEQYNRKVNILNTGTVLQVGDSIARIYGLDEVMTGELVEFEEGTIGIALNLESSNVGIVLMGDKGNSVKATGRIAQIPVSEAFLGRVVNALAKPIDGQGEISTSESRLIESPAPGIISRRFVYEPLQTGLIAIDSMIPIGRGHRELIIGDRQTGKTAVATDTILNQQGQNVICVYVAIGQKASSVAQVVTALQEMGAMEYTIRRESESLWGRFCNCITSTEDRLYIGLFGVLMIPTLLTAISVFIIAFIAAPPVDIDGIREPVSGSLLYGNNIISSAIIPTSAAIGLHFYPIWEATSVDEWLYNGGPYELIVLHFLLGVACYMGREWELSFRLGMRPWIAVAYSAPIAAATAVFLIYPIGQGSFSDGMPLGISGTFNFMIVFQAEHNILMHLFHMLGVAGVFDSCLFSVMHGSLVTSSLIRETIENESANEGYRFGQEEETYNIVAAHGYFGRLIFQYASFNNSRSLHFFLVAWLVVGIWFIALGISTMAFNLNDFNFNQSVVDSQGRVINTWADIINRANLGMEVMHERNAHNFPLDLAALEVPSRNGNDNRSSLLSHLITLLSLALLELNLAEAIYS
;
A
#
# COMPACT_ATOMS: atom_id res chain seq x y z
N MET A 1 -92.55 -18.48 3.55
CA MET A 1 -91.74 -17.61 2.67
C MET A 1 -90.60 -16.87 3.39
N LEU A 2 -90.72 -16.44 4.67
CA LEU A 2 -89.58 -15.86 5.42
C LEU A 2 -88.60 -16.92 6.00
N TYR A 3 -89.09 -18.09 6.39
CA TYR A 3 -88.29 -19.15 7.02
C TYR A 3 -87.25 -19.79 6.07
N GLU A 4 -87.60 -19.98 4.79
CA GLU A 4 -86.67 -20.53 3.79
C GLU A 4 -85.54 -19.54 3.43
N LYS A 5 -85.83 -18.24 3.40
CA LYS A 5 -84.79 -17.21 3.19
C LYS A 5 -83.79 -17.14 4.35
N LEU A 6 -84.24 -17.35 5.59
CA LEU A 6 -83.36 -17.38 6.76
C LEU A 6 -82.44 -18.62 6.74
N TYR A 7 -82.97 -19.77 6.32
CA TYR A 7 -82.18 -20.99 6.19
C TYR A 7 -81.15 -20.90 5.07
N SER A 8 -81.48 -20.28 3.93
CA SER A 8 -80.53 -20.09 2.82
C SER A 8 -79.43 -19.09 3.19
N ILE A 9 -79.74 -18.03 3.93
CA ILE A 9 -78.72 -17.09 4.41
C ILE A 9 -77.82 -17.76 5.45
N SER A 10 -78.39 -18.54 6.37
CA SER A 10 -77.62 -19.32 7.34
C SER A 10 -76.71 -20.35 6.67
N SER A 11 -77.17 -21.05 5.61
CA SER A 11 -76.36 -22.03 4.90
C SER A 11 -75.24 -21.36 4.10
N ILE A 12 -75.52 -20.23 3.45
CA ILE A 12 -74.50 -19.45 2.72
C ILE A 12 -73.44 -18.88 3.68
N ILE A 13 -73.83 -18.44 4.87
CA ILE A 13 -72.89 -17.97 5.90
C ILE A 13 -72.08 -19.14 6.45
N ARG A 14 -72.69 -20.31 6.68
CA ARG A 14 -72.00 -21.51 7.15
C ARG A 14 -70.99 -22.03 6.12
N GLU A 15 -71.38 -22.03 4.85
CA GLU A 15 -70.53 -22.41 3.71
C GLU A 15 -69.39 -21.39 3.51
N ARG A 16 -69.64 -20.09 3.70
CA ARG A 16 -68.59 -19.05 3.72
C ARG A 16 -67.64 -19.19 4.91
N ILE A 17 -68.11 -19.59 6.08
CA ILE A 17 -67.28 -19.83 7.28
C ILE A 17 -66.46 -21.12 7.12
N GLU A 18 -67.04 -22.18 6.54
CA GLU A 18 -66.30 -23.41 6.22
C GLU A 18 -65.24 -23.19 5.14
N GLN A 19 -65.51 -22.35 4.13
CA GLN A 19 -64.50 -21.90 3.15
C GLN A 19 -63.45 -20.96 3.75
N TYR A 20 -63.77 -20.24 4.85
CA TYR A 20 -62.81 -19.40 5.59
C TYR A 20 -61.80 -20.23 6.38
N ASN A 21 -62.10 -21.52 6.62
CA ASN A 21 -61.19 -22.48 7.23
C ASN A 21 -60.27 -23.17 6.21
N ARG A 22 -59.94 -22.49 5.09
CA ARG A 22 -58.68 -22.79 4.42
C ARG A 22 -57.58 -22.54 5.45
N LYS A 23 -56.88 -23.59 5.88
CA LYS A 23 -55.52 -23.44 6.43
C LYS A 23 -54.76 -22.58 5.42
N VAL A 24 -54.70 -21.27 5.66
CA VAL A 24 -53.73 -20.41 5.05
C VAL A 24 -52.43 -20.99 5.56
N ASN A 25 -51.71 -21.73 4.73
CA ASN A 25 -50.30 -21.93 4.98
C ASN A 25 -49.74 -20.51 4.90
N ILE A 26 -49.56 -19.88 6.07
CA ILE A 26 -48.84 -18.62 6.18
C ILE A 26 -47.45 -18.98 5.71
N LEU A 27 -47.19 -18.73 4.42
CA LEU A 27 -45.84 -18.82 3.88
C LEU A 27 -45.10 -17.69 4.59
N ASN A 28 -44.28 -18.05 5.57
CA ASN A 28 -43.46 -17.13 6.35
C ASN A 28 -42.36 -16.59 5.44
N THR A 29 -42.73 -15.60 4.62
CA THR A 29 -41.90 -14.97 3.59
C THR A 29 -41.65 -13.52 3.96
N GLY A 30 -40.39 -13.12 3.93
CA GLY A 30 -39.97 -11.78 4.28
C GLY A 30 -39.33 -11.02 3.12
N THR A 31 -39.29 -9.69 3.25
CA THR A 31 -38.63 -8.78 2.31
C THR A 31 -37.35 -8.24 2.91
N VAL A 32 -36.29 -8.20 2.11
CA VAL A 32 -34.99 -7.66 2.54
C VAL A 32 -35.06 -6.15 2.65
N LEU A 33 -34.83 -5.62 3.85
CA LEU A 33 -34.75 -4.18 4.12
C LEU A 33 -33.38 -3.62 3.79
N GLN A 34 -32.33 -4.34 4.20
CA GLN A 34 -30.94 -3.89 4.11
C GLN A 34 -30.00 -5.10 4.07
N VAL A 35 -28.92 -4.98 3.30
CA VAL A 35 -27.81 -5.94 3.31
C VAL A 35 -26.49 -5.21 3.53
N GLY A 36 -25.77 -5.60 4.59
CA GLY A 36 -24.43 -5.09 4.92
C GLY A 36 -23.61 -6.15 5.65
N ASP A 37 -22.31 -6.24 5.38
CA ASP A 37 -21.38 -7.16 6.06
C ASP A 37 -21.85 -8.63 6.14
N SER A 38 -22.41 -9.15 5.04
CA SER A 38 -23.01 -10.50 4.96
C SER A 38 -24.17 -10.75 5.92
N ILE A 39 -24.79 -9.70 6.46
CA ILE A 39 -26.01 -9.75 7.27
C ILE A 39 -27.14 -9.06 6.49
N ALA A 40 -28.24 -9.77 6.30
CA ALA A 40 -29.48 -9.24 5.76
C ALA A 40 -30.47 -8.98 6.92
N ARG A 41 -31.08 -7.79 6.92
CA ARG A 41 -32.21 -7.48 7.79
C ARG A 41 -33.51 -7.68 7.03
N ILE A 42 -34.40 -8.48 7.58
CA ILE A 42 -35.59 -8.95 6.87
C ILE A 42 -36.84 -8.64 7.66
N TYR A 43 -37.83 -8.10 6.99
CA TYR A 43 -39.16 -7.82 7.53
C TYR A 43 -40.16 -8.91 7.12
N GLY A 44 -41.08 -9.30 8.01
CA GLY A 44 -42.19 -10.23 7.70
C GLY A 44 -41.91 -11.71 7.96
N LEU A 45 -40.84 -12.03 8.69
CA LEU A 45 -40.55 -13.40 9.14
C LEU A 45 -41.04 -13.65 10.58
N ASP A 46 -42.35 -13.56 10.80
CA ASP A 46 -42.93 -13.54 12.15
C ASP A 46 -42.80 -14.87 12.92
N GLU A 47 -42.70 -16.00 12.20
CA GLU A 47 -42.63 -17.34 12.80
C GLU A 47 -41.23 -17.98 12.72
N VAL A 48 -40.18 -17.23 12.39
CA VAL A 48 -38.82 -17.80 12.23
C VAL A 48 -38.15 -18.04 13.58
N MET A 49 -37.46 -19.17 13.70
CA MET A 49 -36.73 -19.55 14.91
C MET A 49 -35.26 -19.10 14.88
N THR A 50 -34.66 -18.87 16.05
CA THR A 50 -33.20 -18.64 16.14
C THR A 50 -32.46 -19.90 15.69
N GLY A 51 -31.48 -19.70 14.81
CA GLY A 51 -30.74 -20.78 14.17
C GLY A 51 -31.48 -21.43 13.01
N GLU A 52 -32.63 -20.93 12.55
CA GLU A 52 -33.34 -21.51 11.40
C GLU A 52 -32.66 -21.21 10.06
N LEU A 53 -32.68 -22.18 9.14
CA LEU A 53 -32.30 -21.95 7.75
C LEU A 53 -33.41 -21.15 7.05
N VAL A 54 -33.00 -20.19 6.26
CA VAL A 54 -33.87 -19.46 5.34
C VAL A 54 -33.34 -19.59 3.92
N GLU A 55 -34.25 -19.54 2.95
CA GLU A 55 -33.94 -19.65 1.54
C GLU A 55 -34.37 -18.37 0.82
N PHE A 56 -33.44 -17.75 0.09
CA PHE A 56 -33.72 -16.61 -0.77
C PHE A 56 -34.25 -17.09 -2.12
N GLU A 57 -34.99 -16.23 -2.84
CA GLU A 57 -35.53 -16.54 -4.17
C GLU A 57 -34.49 -17.05 -5.18
N GLU A 58 -33.24 -16.62 -5.04
CA GLU A 58 -32.12 -16.99 -5.91
C GLU A 58 -31.44 -18.32 -5.48
N GLY A 59 -31.95 -18.98 -4.44
CA GLY A 59 -31.41 -20.24 -3.90
C GLY A 59 -30.25 -20.06 -2.90
N THR A 60 -29.92 -18.81 -2.53
CA THR A 60 -28.99 -18.52 -1.42
C THR A 60 -29.60 -19.00 -0.11
N ILE A 61 -28.78 -19.61 0.74
CA ILE A 61 -29.18 -20.05 2.09
C ILE A 61 -28.66 -19.03 3.10
N GLY A 62 -29.48 -18.68 4.09
CA GLY A 62 -29.11 -17.88 5.25
C GLY A 62 -29.42 -18.59 6.56
N ILE A 63 -28.84 -18.10 7.66
CA ILE A 63 -29.15 -18.55 9.02
C ILE A 63 -29.70 -17.38 9.82
N ALA A 64 -30.90 -17.51 10.36
CA ALA A 64 -31.49 -16.52 11.25
C ALA A 64 -30.77 -16.56 12.61
N LEU A 65 -30.11 -15.48 13.02
CA LEU A 65 -29.37 -15.43 14.30
C LEU A 65 -29.95 -14.41 15.28
N ASN A 66 -30.41 -13.26 14.78
CA ASN A 66 -30.90 -12.18 15.63
C ASN A 66 -32.38 -11.93 15.37
N LEU A 67 -33.25 -12.30 16.31
CA LEU A 67 -34.69 -12.08 16.23
C LEU A 67 -35.05 -10.77 16.93
N GLU A 68 -35.32 -9.70 16.18
CA GLU A 68 -35.81 -8.44 16.74
C GLU A 68 -37.33 -8.34 16.55
N SER A 69 -37.98 -7.47 17.33
CA SER A 69 -39.44 -7.28 17.29
C SER A 69 -39.99 -6.78 15.96
N SER A 70 -39.14 -6.15 15.13
CA SER A 70 -39.54 -5.53 13.86
C SER A 70 -38.84 -6.12 12.64
N ASN A 71 -37.75 -6.88 12.82
CA ASN A 71 -36.98 -7.45 11.73
C ASN A 71 -36.14 -8.63 12.24
N VAL A 72 -35.66 -9.45 11.32
CA VAL A 72 -34.80 -10.59 11.61
C VAL A 72 -33.45 -10.40 10.93
N GLY A 73 -32.39 -10.51 11.71
CA GLY A 73 -31.00 -10.51 11.24
C GLY A 73 -30.57 -11.89 10.80
N ILE A 74 -30.23 -12.01 9.51
CA ILE A 74 -29.87 -13.26 8.86
C ILE A 74 -28.45 -13.17 8.33
N VAL A 75 -27.59 -14.12 8.73
CA VAL A 75 -26.26 -14.26 8.13
C VAL A 75 -26.41 -14.97 6.79
N LEU A 76 -25.98 -14.29 5.73
CA LEU A 76 -25.96 -14.80 4.36
C LEU A 76 -24.78 -15.75 4.16
N MET A 77 -25.05 -16.94 3.61
CA MET A 77 -24.02 -17.92 3.26
C MET A 77 -23.77 -17.98 1.73
N GLY A 78 -24.08 -16.89 1.03
CA GLY A 78 -23.98 -16.74 -0.44
C GLY A 78 -24.33 -15.31 -0.90
N ASP A 79 -24.73 -15.16 -2.17
CA ASP A 79 -25.03 -13.85 -2.79
C ASP A 79 -26.39 -13.27 -2.37
N LYS A 80 -26.53 -11.94 -2.52
CA LYS A 80 -27.68 -11.16 -2.03
C LYS A 80 -28.95 -11.49 -2.81
N GLY A 81 -30.03 -11.84 -2.12
CA GLY A 81 -31.37 -11.97 -2.72
C GLY A 81 -32.35 -10.89 -2.25
N ASN A 82 -33.48 -10.74 -2.95
CA ASN A 82 -34.48 -9.69 -2.68
C ASN A 82 -35.59 -10.13 -1.70
N SER A 83 -36.01 -11.39 -1.77
CA SER A 83 -37.02 -11.96 -0.88
C SER A 83 -36.51 -13.26 -0.28
N VAL A 84 -37.07 -13.61 0.88
CA VAL A 84 -36.66 -14.78 1.64
C VAL A 84 -37.86 -15.57 2.13
N LYS A 85 -37.65 -16.86 2.34
CA LYS A 85 -38.63 -17.79 2.88
C LYS A 85 -38.02 -18.57 4.04
N ALA A 86 -38.74 -18.65 5.15
CA ALA A 86 -38.38 -19.51 6.26
C ALA A 86 -38.59 -21.00 5.88
N THR A 87 -37.63 -21.86 6.24
CA THR A 87 -37.69 -23.29 5.87
C THR A 87 -38.38 -24.16 6.93
N GLY A 88 -38.60 -23.62 8.13
CA GLY A 88 -39.09 -24.33 9.32
C GLY A 88 -38.07 -25.30 9.92
N ARG A 89 -36.81 -25.29 9.45
CA ARG A 89 -35.76 -26.23 9.85
C ARG A 89 -34.63 -25.49 10.53
N ILE A 90 -34.34 -25.85 11.78
CA ILE A 90 -33.11 -25.40 12.46
C ILE A 90 -31.89 -25.83 11.63
N ALA A 91 -30.86 -24.98 11.61
CA ALA A 91 -29.62 -25.15 10.89
C ALA A 91 -29.07 -26.56 11.07
N GLN A 92 -29.18 -27.32 10.00
CA GLN A 92 -28.77 -28.71 9.92
C GLN A 92 -27.98 -28.93 8.64
N ILE A 93 -27.00 -29.82 8.73
CA ILE A 93 -26.18 -30.25 7.60
C ILE A 93 -26.49 -31.71 7.27
N PRO A 94 -26.50 -32.08 5.98
CA PRO A 94 -26.55 -33.48 5.58
C PRO A 94 -25.33 -34.24 6.13
N VAL A 95 -25.53 -35.50 6.52
CA VAL A 95 -24.47 -36.39 6.99
C VAL A 95 -24.58 -37.74 6.29
N SER A 96 -23.44 -38.30 5.90
CA SER A 96 -23.34 -39.59 5.21
C SER A 96 -21.86 -40.00 5.11
N GLU A 97 -21.59 -41.29 4.97
CA GLU A 97 -20.25 -41.77 4.55
C GLU A 97 -19.93 -41.35 3.11
N ALA A 98 -20.93 -40.98 2.31
CA ALA A 98 -20.77 -40.49 0.94
C ALA A 98 -20.00 -39.15 0.82
N PHE A 99 -19.71 -38.50 1.94
CA PHE A 99 -18.85 -37.31 1.99
C PHE A 99 -17.36 -37.63 1.98
N LEU A 100 -16.96 -38.87 2.28
CA LEU A 100 -15.56 -39.28 2.24
C LEU A 100 -15.02 -39.13 0.81
N GLY A 101 -13.84 -38.50 0.69
CA GLY A 101 -13.21 -38.20 -0.59
C GLY A 101 -13.79 -37.00 -1.34
N ARG A 102 -14.77 -36.31 -0.75
CA ARG A 102 -15.39 -35.13 -1.35
C ARG A 102 -14.81 -33.83 -0.80
N VAL A 103 -14.81 -32.81 -1.65
CA VAL A 103 -14.51 -31.44 -1.24
C VAL A 103 -15.82 -30.68 -1.16
N VAL A 104 -16.15 -30.16 0.02
CA VAL A 104 -17.40 -29.46 0.27
C VAL A 104 -17.18 -28.04 0.81
N ASN A 105 -18.15 -27.18 0.56
CA ASN A 105 -18.17 -25.84 1.15
C ASN A 105 -18.72 -25.86 2.59
N ALA A 106 -18.85 -24.68 3.21
CA ALA A 106 -19.34 -24.54 4.58
C ALA A 106 -20.78 -25.05 4.83
N LEU A 107 -21.56 -25.26 3.76
CA LEU A 107 -22.94 -25.80 3.78
C LEU A 107 -23.00 -27.29 3.38
N ALA A 108 -21.85 -27.97 3.33
CA ALA A 108 -21.74 -29.35 2.87
C ALA A 108 -22.19 -29.58 1.41
N LYS A 109 -22.20 -28.53 0.57
CA LYS A 109 -22.39 -28.70 -0.88
C LYS A 109 -21.07 -29.09 -1.55
N PRO A 110 -21.07 -30.07 -2.47
CA PRO A 110 -19.86 -30.47 -3.19
C PRO A 110 -19.38 -29.36 -4.11
N ILE A 111 -18.06 -29.12 -4.12
CA ILE A 111 -17.38 -28.15 -4.99
C ILE A 111 -16.25 -28.80 -5.80
N ASP A 112 -16.16 -30.13 -5.78
CA ASP A 112 -15.15 -30.93 -6.48
C ASP A 112 -15.52 -31.31 -7.92
N GLY A 113 -16.71 -30.94 -8.40
CA GLY A 113 -17.18 -31.27 -9.74
C GLY A 113 -17.58 -32.75 -9.93
N GLN A 114 -17.60 -33.57 -8.87
CA GLN A 114 -17.93 -35.01 -8.93
C GLN A 114 -19.43 -35.31 -8.82
N GLY A 115 -20.29 -34.32 -9.08
CA GLY A 115 -21.76 -34.43 -8.97
C GLY A 115 -22.31 -34.25 -7.55
N GLU A 116 -23.60 -34.45 -7.36
CA GLU A 116 -24.24 -34.30 -6.04
C GLU A 116 -23.90 -35.45 -5.08
N ILE A 117 -24.01 -35.19 -3.77
CA ILE A 117 -23.82 -36.20 -2.71
C ILE A 117 -25.21 -36.66 -2.26
N SER A 118 -25.54 -37.92 -2.51
CA SER A 118 -26.79 -38.54 -2.06
C SER A 118 -26.76 -38.81 -0.56
N THR A 119 -27.66 -38.18 0.20
CA THR A 119 -27.76 -38.34 1.66
C THR A 119 -29.22 -38.40 2.09
N SER A 120 -29.53 -39.24 3.09
CA SER A 120 -30.87 -39.37 3.67
C SER A 120 -30.98 -38.84 5.10
N GLU A 121 -29.84 -38.56 5.74
CA GLU A 121 -29.77 -38.12 7.13
C GLU A 121 -29.18 -36.71 7.24
N SER A 122 -29.61 -35.98 8.27
CA SER A 122 -29.09 -34.64 8.59
C SER A 122 -28.89 -34.49 10.10
N ARG A 123 -27.88 -33.73 10.50
CA ARG A 123 -27.64 -33.36 11.92
C ARG A 123 -27.65 -31.86 12.11
N LEU A 124 -28.11 -31.43 13.28
CA LEU A 124 -28.07 -30.03 13.69
C LEU A 124 -26.61 -29.53 13.76
N ILE A 125 -26.37 -28.33 13.24
CA ILE A 125 -25.06 -27.66 13.31
C ILE A 125 -24.71 -27.36 14.77
N GLU A 126 -25.68 -26.86 15.52
CA GLU A 126 -25.56 -26.61 16.95
C GLU A 126 -26.28 -27.72 17.73
N SER A 127 -25.49 -28.50 18.46
CA SER A 127 -26.00 -29.48 19.42
C SER A 127 -25.14 -29.43 20.69
N PRO A 128 -25.73 -29.65 21.88
CA PRO A 128 -24.97 -29.60 23.13
C PRO A 128 -23.83 -30.63 23.09
N ALA A 129 -22.62 -30.16 23.38
CA ALA A 129 -21.45 -31.02 23.40
C ALA A 129 -21.54 -32.04 24.57
N PRO A 130 -21.04 -33.28 24.40
CA PRO A 130 -20.99 -34.25 25.48
C PRO A 130 -20.17 -33.72 26.67
N GLY A 131 -20.73 -33.83 27.88
CA GLY A 131 -20.08 -33.45 29.13
C GLY A 131 -18.83 -34.28 29.40
N ILE A 132 -17.87 -33.73 30.15
CA ILE A 132 -16.53 -34.34 30.34
C ILE A 132 -16.62 -35.78 30.88
N ILE A 133 -17.53 -36.06 31.82
CA ILE A 133 -17.72 -37.39 32.42
C ILE A 133 -18.23 -38.42 31.39
N SER A 134 -18.98 -37.97 30.38
CA SER A 134 -19.49 -38.83 29.30
C SER A 134 -18.46 -39.12 28.21
N ARG A 135 -17.29 -38.47 28.26
CA ARG A 135 -16.21 -38.71 27.29
C ARG A 135 -15.42 -39.94 27.71
N ARG A 136 -15.14 -40.80 26.75
CA ARG A 136 -14.24 -41.95 26.96
C ARG A 136 -12.85 -41.42 27.30
N PHE A 137 -12.16 -42.06 28.26
CA PHE A 137 -10.74 -41.79 28.49
C PHE A 137 -9.94 -42.02 27.21
N VAL A 138 -8.84 -41.28 27.04
CA VAL A 138 -7.93 -41.48 25.92
C VAL A 138 -7.00 -42.65 26.26
N TYR A 139 -7.07 -43.73 25.49
CA TYR A 139 -6.28 -44.95 25.70
C TYR A 139 -5.65 -45.51 24.41
N GLU A 140 -5.97 -44.92 23.24
CA GLU A 140 -5.39 -45.27 21.95
C GLU A 140 -4.51 -44.13 21.43
N PRO A 141 -3.25 -44.40 21.01
CA PRO A 141 -2.41 -43.37 20.40
C PRO A 141 -2.88 -43.03 18.97
N LEU A 142 -2.62 -41.80 18.55
CA LEU A 142 -2.73 -41.33 17.17
C LEU A 142 -1.29 -41.10 16.66
N GLN A 143 -0.83 -41.96 15.75
CA GLN A 143 0.53 -41.87 15.21
C GLN A 143 0.59 -40.81 14.11
N THR A 144 1.44 -39.80 14.25
CA THR A 144 1.62 -38.77 13.22
C THR A 144 2.49 -39.25 12.06
N GLY A 145 3.31 -40.28 12.28
CA GLY A 145 4.32 -40.74 11.34
C GLY A 145 5.60 -39.89 11.35
N LEU A 146 5.64 -38.86 12.19
CA LEU A 146 6.80 -38.01 12.40
C LEU A 146 7.53 -38.49 13.65
N ILE A 147 8.68 -39.14 13.45
CA ILE A 147 9.49 -39.73 14.54
C ILE A 147 9.73 -38.72 15.67
N ALA A 148 10.02 -37.47 15.34
CA ALA A 148 10.25 -36.42 16.33
C ALA A 148 9.03 -36.17 17.22
N ILE A 149 7.82 -36.16 16.66
CA ILE A 149 6.58 -35.93 17.43
C ILE A 149 6.20 -37.19 18.19
N ASP A 150 6.14 -38.33 17.49
CA ASP A 150 5.67 -39.59 18.07
C ASP A 150 6.58 -40.11 19.20
N SER A 151 7.87 -39.74 19.20
CA SER A 151 8.82 -40.10 20.26
C SER A 151 8.81 -39.14 21.46
N MET A 152 8.60 -37.84 21.23
CA MET A 152 8.70 -36.83 22.28
C MET A 152 7.36 -36.50 22.94
N ILE A 153 6.28 -36.45 22.15
CA ILE A 153 4.96 -35.99 22.58
C ILE A 153 3.91 -36.94 21.98
N PRO A 154 3.61 -38.08 22.63
CA PRO A 154 2.60 -39.01 22.12
C PRO A 154 1.21 -38.37 22.15
N ILE A 155 0.56 -38.29 20.98
CA ILE A 155 -0.80 -37.78 20.82
C ILE A 155 -1.78 -38.94 20.95
N GLY A 156 -2.89 -38.74 21.67
CA GLY A 156 -3.93 -39.75 21.85
C GLY A 156 -5.22 -39.41 21.11
N ARG A 157 -5.97 -40.43 20.67
CA ARG A 157 -7.26 -40.27 19.99
C ARG A 157 -8.28 -39.63 20.94
N GLY A 158 -8.75 -38.43 20.59
CA GLY A 158 -9.66 -37.63 21.41
C GLY A 158 -9.00 -36.44 22.13
N HIS A 159 -7.68 -36.27 22.00
CA HIS A 159 -6.99 -35.05 22.43
C HIS A 159 -7.26 -33.88 21.48
N ARG A 160 -7.06 -32.66 22.00
CA ARG A 160 -7.08 -31.41 21.24
C ARG A 160 -5.67 -30.85 21.24
N GLU A 161 -5.04 -30.85 20.08
CA GLU A 161 -3.68 -30.35 19.91
C GLU A 161 -3.66 -29.04 19.13
N LEU A 162 -2.78 -28.12 19.52
CA LEU A 162 -2.60 -26.82 18.88
C LEU A 162 -1.19 -26.74 18.30
N ILE A 163 -1.09 -26.51 16.98
CA ILE A 163 0.18 -26.33 16.27
C ILE A 163 0.42 -24.83 16.07
N ILE A 164 1.45 -24.28 16.72
CA ILE A 164 1.83 -22.85 16.63
C ILE A 164 3.19 -22.72 15.95
N GLY A 165 3.36 -21.68 15.16
CA GLY A 165 4.63 -21.30 14.54
C GLY A 165 4.45 -20.23 13.47
N ASP A 166 5.53 -19.60 13.04
CA ASP A 166 5.50 -18.52 12.04
C ASP A 166 5.07 -18.99 10.65
N ARG A 167 4.84 -18.06 9.72
CA ARG A 167 4.44 -18.42 8.35
C ARG A 167 5.53 -19.32 7.72
N GLN A 168 5.11 -20.32 6.93
CA GLN A 168 6.01 -21.26 6.22
C GLN A 168 6.90 -22.16 7.10
N THR A 169 6.66 -22.27 8.41
CA THR A 169 7.41 -23.18 9.31
C THR A 169 6.99 -24.66 9.26
N GLY A 170 6.29 -25.09 8.21
CA GLY A 170 5.92 -26.50 8.04
C GLY A 170 4.66 -26.98 8.79
N LYS A 171 3.88 -26.09 9.42
CA LYS A 171 2.61 -26.47 10.11
C LYS A 171 1.66 -27.29 9.23
N THR A 172 1.46 -26.87 7.99
CA THR A 172 0.62 -27.59 7.02
C THR A 172 1.22 -28.95 6.66
N ALA A 173 2.55 -29.03 6.52
CA ALA A 173 3.23 -30.30 6.22
C ALA A 173 3.01 -31.31 7.36
N VAL A 174 3.18 -30.89 8.62
CA VAL A 174 2.90 -31.73 9.79
C VAL A 174 1.46 -32.28 9.78
N ALA A 175 0.48 -31.42 9.47
CA ALA A 175 -0.92 -31.83 9.42
C ALA A 175 -1.20 -32.79 8.25
N THR A 176 -0.68 -32.50 7.05
CA THR A 176 -0.86 -33.34 5.86
C THR A 176 -0.17 -34.70 6.02
N ASP A 177 1.07 -34.72 6.52
CA ASP A 177 1.81 -35.97 6.79
C ASP A 177 1.08 -36.82 7.83
N THR A 178 0.51 -36.19 8.87
CA THR A 178 -0.31 -36.90 9.86
C THR A 178 -1.52 -37.58 9.21
N ILE A 179 -2.21 -36.88 8.30
CA ILE A 179 -3.36 -37.44 7.55
C ILE A 179 -2.92 -38.64 6.72
N LEU A 180 -1.85 -38.49 5.93
CA LEU A 180 -1.32 -39.55 5.07
C LEU A 180 -0.97 -40.83 5.85
N ASN A 181 -0.40 -40.67 7.05
CA ASN A 181 -0.02 -41.79 7.91
C ASN A 181 -1.21 -42.46 8.62
N GLN A 182 -2.44 -41.95 8.50
CA GLN A 182 -3.64 -42.61 9.04
C GLN A 182 -4.19 -43.73 8.14
N GLN A 183 -3.58 -43.96 6.97
CA GLN A 183 -4.04 -45.01 6.06
C GLN A 183 -4.11 -46.38 6.79
N GLY A 184 -5.28 -47.03 6.74
CA GLY A 184 -5.50 -48.33 7.38
C GLY A 184 -5.61 -48.29 8.91
N GLN A 185 -5.53 -47.12 9.55
CA GLN A 185 -5.63 -46.98 11.01
C GLN A 185 -7.06 -46.76 11.54
N ASN A 186 -8.07 -46.82 10.67
CA ASN A 186 -9.48 -46.58 11.02
C ASN A 186 -9.70 -45.19 11.64
N VAL A 187 -9.14 -44.14 11.01
CA VAL A 187 -9.31 -42.74 11.40
C VAL A 187 -9.86 -41.98 10.20
N ILE A 188 -10.99 -41.27 10.40
CA ILE A 188 -11.54 -40.35 9.41
C ILE A 188 -10.87 -38.99 9.62
N CYS A 189 -10.30 -38.44 8.56
CA CYS A 189 -9.63 -37.16 8.58
C CYS A 189 -10.56 -36.06 8.03
N VAL A 190 -10.66 -34.93 8.73
CA VAL A 190 -11.42 -33.77 8.23
C VAL A 190 -10.47 -32.58 8.13
N TYR A 191 -10.17 -32.17 6.89
CA TYR A 191 -9.29 -31.04 6.63
C TYR A 191 -10.12 -29.76 6.40
N VAL A 192 -10.00 -28.79 7.30
CA VAL A 192 -10.75 -27.53 7.23
C VAL A 192 -9.81 -26.39 6.83
N ALA A 193 -9.97 -25.88 5.61
CA ALA A 193 -9.21 -24.75 5.12
C ALA A 193 -9.95 -23.44 5.43
N ILE A 194 -9.34 -22.60 6.28
CA ILE A 194 -9.88 -21.28 6.67
C ILE A 194 -8.91 -20.20 6.20
N GLY A 195 -9.38 -19.28 5.36
CA GLY A 195 -8.61 -18.12 4.88
C GLY A 195 -7.33 -18.47 4.10
N GLN A 196 -7.30 -19.63 3.43
CA GLN A 196 -6.17 -20.07 2.61
C GLN A 196 -6.44 -19.83 1.13
N LYS A 197 -5.38 -19.60 0.34
CA LYS A 197 -5.49 -19.44 -1.13
C LYS A 197 -6.00 -20.73 -1.77
N ALA A 198 -6.97 -20.62 -2.69
CA ALA A 198 -7.52 -21.75 -3.44
C ALA A 198 -6.44 -22.63 -4.10
N SER A 199 -5.36 -22.04 -4.61
CA SER A 199 -4.25 -22.77 -5.23
C SER A 199 -3.43 -23.62 -4.25
N SER A 200 -3.02 -23.05 -3.11
CA SER A 200 -2.32 -23.80 -2.04
C SER A 200 -3.16 -24.94 -1.51
N VAL A 201 -4.45 -24.71 -1.47
CA VAL A 201 -5.43 -25.64 -0.98
C VAL A 201 -5.73 -26.75 -2.01
N ALA A 202 -5.71 -26.44 -3.30
CA ALA A 202 -5.75 -27.42 -4.38
C ALA A 202 -4.50 -28.32 -4.38
N GLN A 203 -3.31 -27.77 -4.13
CA GLN A 203 -2.07 -28.55 -4.01
C GLN A 203 -2.15 -29.63 -2.93
N VAL A 204 -2.73 -29.31 -1.76
CA VAL A 204 -2.94 -30.30 -0.69
C VAL A 204 -3.89 -31.41 -1.14
N VAL A 205 -4.96 -31.07 -1.88
CA VAL A 205 -5.90 -32.07 -2.40
C VAL A 205 -5.23 -32.97 -3.42
N THR A 206 -4.47 -32.41 -4.37
CA THR A 206 -3.71 -33.20 -5.34
C THR A 206 -2.78 -34.17 -4.63
N ALA A 207 -2.03 -33.70 -3.62
CA ALA A 207 -1.13 -34.55 -2.84
C ALA A 207 -1.87 -35.69 -2.10
N LEU A 208 -2.99 -35.39 -1.45
CA LEU A 208 -3.82 -36.41 -0.80
C LEU A 208 -4.43 -37.39 -1.81
N GLN A 209 -4.76 -36.95 -3.02
CA GLN A 209 -5.33 -37.79 -4.07
C GLN A 209 -4.29 -38.70 -4.73
N GLU A 210 -3.11 -38.17 -5.06
CA GLU A 210 -1.98 -38.93 -5.60
C GLU A 210 -1.49 -40.02 -4.63
N MET A 211 -1.57 -39.75 -3.33
CA MET A 211 -1.16 -40.68 -2.28
C MET A 211 -2.31 -41.56 -1.75
N GLY A 212 -3.50 -41.52 -2.37
CA GLY A 212 -4.62 -42.41 -2.03
C GLY A 212 -5.30 -42.13 -0.68
N ALA A 213 -5.14 -40.93 -0.11
CA ALA A 213 -5.69 -40.55 1.19
C ALA A 213 -7.10 -39.94 1.15
N MET A 214 -7.64 -39.70 -0.05
CA MET A 214 -8.98 -39.14 -0.20
C MET A 214 -10.08 -40.08 0.30
N GLU A 215 -9.88 -41.41 0.25
CA GLU A 215 -10.89 -42.40 0.66
C GLU A 215 -11.37 -42.26 2.12
N TYR A 216 -10.58 -41.61 2.99
CA TYR A 216 -10.90 -41.39 4.40
C TYR A 216 -10.86 -39.92 4.81
N THR A 217 -10.80 -38.98 3.85
CA THR A 217 -10.67 -37.54 4.12
C THR A 217 -11.86 -36.73 3.60
N ILE A 218 -12.43 -35.83 4.42
CA ILE A 218 -13.46 -34.85 4.03
C ILE A 218 -12.87 -33.45 4.12
N ARG A 219 -13.12 -32.58 3.14
CA ARG A 219 -12.65 -31.19 3.19
C ARG A 219 -13.76 -30.15 3.29
N ARG A 220 -13.57 -29.12 4.14
CA ARG A 220 -14.42 -27.92 4.26
C ARG A 220 -13.66 -26.63 3.96
N GLU A 221 -14.25 -25.73 3.18
CA GLU A 221 -13.70 -24.41 2.86
C GLU A 221 -14.59 -23.27 3.37
N SER A 222 -13.99 -22.27 4.03
CA SER A 222 -14.64 -21.04 4.49
C SER A 222 -13.67 -19.85 4.37
N GLU A 223 -13.84 -19.00 3.35
CA GLU A 223 -13.14 -17.72 3.27
C GLU A 223 -13.90 -16.65 4.07
N SER A 224 -13.22 -15.94 4.97
CA SER A 224 -13.80 -14.77 5.63
C SER A 224 -13.81 -13.57 4.68
N LEU A 225 -14.72 -12.62 4.90
CA LEU A 225 -14.79 -11.38 4.12
C LEU A 225 -13.45 -10.63 4.14
N TRP A 226 -12.77 -10.60 5.30
CA TRP A 226 -11.43 -10.03 5.43
C TRP A 226 -10.39 -10.78 4.59
N GLY A 227 -10.45 -12.11 4.54
CA GLY A 227 -9.57 -12.91 3.68
C GLY A 227 -9.76 -12.59 2.20
N ARG A 228 -11.02 -12.48 1.75
CA ARG A 228 -11.36 -12.07 0.37
C ARG A 228 -10.86 -10.66 0.07
N PHE A 229 -11.02 -9.73 1.00
CA PHE A 229 -10.52 -8.36 0.87
C PHE A 229 -8.98 -8.33 0.76
N CYS A 230 -8.25 -9.02 1.64
CA CYS A 230 -6.78 -9.08 1.57
C CYS A 230 -6.29 -9.72 0.26
N ASN A 231 -6.96 -10.78 -0.20
CA ASN A 231 -6.65 -11.42 -1.48
C ASN A 231 -6.89 -10.46 -2.66
N CYS A 232 -7.97 -9.67 -2.60
CA CYS A 232 -8.24 -8.63 -3.60
C CYS A 232 -7.16 -7.55 -3.58
N ILE A 233 -6.83 -6.98 -2.42
CA ILE A 233 -5.83 -5.90 -2.30
C ILE A 233 -4.43 -6.35 -2.74
N THR A 234 -4.07 -7.61 -2.52
CA THR A 234 -2.74 -8.15 -2.85
C THR A 234 -2.72 -8.97 -4.15
N SER A 235 -3.77 -8.83 -4.98
CA SER A 235 -3.89 -9.49 -6.27
C SER A 235 -2.82 -9.01 -7.25
N THR A 236 -2.15 -9.94 -7.92
CA THR A 236 -1.19 -9.65 -9.01
C THR A 236 -1.85 -9.58 -10.38
N GLU A 237 -3.13 -9.95 -10.48
CA GLU A 237 -3.90 -9.93 -11.72
C GLU A 237 -4.55 -8.56 -11.99
N ASP A 238 -4.53 -7.67 -11.00
CA ASP A 238 -5.09 -6.33 -11.15
C ASP A 238 -4.28 -5.51 -12.16
N ARG A 239 -4.98 -4.76 -13.01
CA ARG A 239 -4.35 -3.88 -14.03
C ARG A 239 -3.33 -2.91 -13.42
N LEU A 240 -3.62 -2.43 -12.21
CA LEU A 240 -2.72 -1.65 -11.38
C LEU A 240 -2.69 -2.31 -10.01
N TYR A 241 -1.54 -2.87 -9.63
CA TYR A 241 -1.35 -3.45 -8.31
C TYR A 241 -1.73 -2.45 -7.21
N ILE A 242 -2.52 -2.86 -6.22
CA ILE A 242 -2.87 -2.01 -5.08
C ILE A 242 -1.82 -2.21 -3.98
N GLY A 243 -1.82 -3.39 -3.34
CA GLY A 243 -0.96 -3.69 -2.20
C GLY A 243 -1.42 -2.97 -0.92
N LEU A 244 -0.81 -3.34 0.20
CA LEU A 244 -1.08 -2.68 1.49
C LEU A 244 -0.67 -1.20 1.46
N PHE A 245 0.45 -0.89 0.82
CA PHE A 245 0.87 0.50 0.64
C PHE A 245 -0.07 1.29 -0.28
N GLY A 246 -0.69 0.64 -1.27
CA GLY A 246 -1.66 1.27 -2.16
C GLY A 246 -2.88 1.84 -1.44
N VAL A 247 -3.28 1.21 -0.33
CA VAL A 247 -4.41 1.66 0.49
C VAL A 247 -4.19 3.07 1.06
N LEU A 248 -2.94 3.43 1.37
CA LEU A 248 -2.58 4.77 1.85
C LEU A 248 -2.13 5.70 0.71
N MET A 249 -1.38 5.17 -0.26
CA MET A 249 -0.88 5.89 -1.42
C MET A 249 -2.01 6.51 -2.26
N ILE A 250 -3.07 5.74 -2.55
CA ILE A 250 -4.12 6.17 -3.48
C ILE A 250 -4.89 7.38 -2.93
N PRO A 251 -5.45 7.36 -1.70
CA PRO A 251 -6.18 8.52 -1.18
C PRO A 251 -5.30 9.75 -0.98
N THR A 252 -4.05 9.58 -0.55
CA THR A 252 -3.13 10.70 -0.31
C THR A 252 -2.74 11.39 -1.61
N LEU A 253 -2.31 10.63 -2.63
CA LEU A 253 -1.97 11.20 -3.93
C LEU A 253 -3.19 11.79 -4.65
N LEU A 254 -4.37 11.15 -4.57
CA LEU A 254 -5.59 11.73 -5.15
C LEU A 254 -5.98 13.04 -4.48
N THR A 255 -5.82 13.15 -3.16
CA THR A 255 -6.07 14.39 -2.42
C THR A 255 -5.08 15.47 -2.84
N ALA A 256 -3.77 15.17 -2.85
CA ALA A 256 -2.73 16.11 -3.27
C ALA A 256 -2.94 16.62 -4.70
N ILE A 257 -3.23 15.71 -5.65
CA ILE A 257 -3.47 16.06 -7.06
C ILE A 257 -4.73 16.91 -7.21
N SER A 258 -5.83 16.53 -6.54
CA SER A 258 -7.09 17.26 -6.67
C SER A 258 -6.97 18.69 -6.15
N VAL A 259 -6.38 18.86 -4.96
CA VAL A 259 -6.15 20.18 -4.37
C VAL A 259 -5.14 20.97 -5.19
N PHE A 260 -4.07 20.34 -5.69
CA PHE A 260 -3.09 20.99 -6.56
C PHE A 260 -3.75 21.57 -7.82
N ILE A 261 -4.54 20.78 -8.54
CA ILE A 261 -5.20 21.22 -9.77
C ILE A 261 -6.14 22.41 -9.49
N ILE A 262 -6.95 22.33 -8.44
CA ILE A 262 -7.90 23.39 -8.09
C ILE A 262 -7.16 24.67 -7.69
N ALA A 263 -6.16 24.56 -6.81
CA ALA A 263 -5.40 25.70 -6.31
C ALA A 263 -4.59 26.38 -7.43
N PHE A 264 -3.94 25.59 -8.28
CA PHE A 264 -3.17 26.11 -9.42
C PHE A 264 -4.04 26.89 -10.41
N ILE A 265 -5.32 26.50 -10.56
CA ILE A 265 -6.27 27.20 -11.43
C ILE A 265 -6.87 28.43 -10.74
N ALA A 266 -7.30 28.30 -9.49
CA ALA A 266 -8.28 29.23 -8.90
C ALA A 266 -7.94 29.77 -7.50
N ALA A 267 -6.79 29.42 -6.89
CA ALA A 267 -6.45 29.94 -5.57
C ALA A 267 -6.31 31.47 -5.59
N PRO A 268 -6.86 32.19 -4.60
CA PRO A 268 -6.64 33.63 -4.45
C PRO A 268 -5.16 33.92 -4.08
N PRO A 269 -4.75 35.19 -4.12
CA PRO A 269 -3.42 35.61 -3.67
C PRO A 269 -3.14 35.24 -2.20
N VAL A 270 -1.89 34.85 -1.91
CA VAL A 270 -1.44 34.28 -0.62
C VAL A 270 -0.36 35.15 0.02
N ASP A 271 -0.48 35.41 1.32
CA ASP A 271 0.49 36.22 2.09
C ASP A 271 1.68 35.36 2.61
N ILE A 272 2.62 35.07 1.71
CA ILE A 272 3.77 34.17 1.96
C ILE A 272 4.69 34.67 3.09
N ASP A 273 5.06 35.95 3.12
CA ASP A 273 6.01 36.46 4.12
C ASP A 273 5.33 36.95 5.41
N GLY A 274 3.99 36.88 5.49
CA GLY A 274 3.22 37.35 6.65
C GLY A 274 3.22 38.86 6.84
N ILE A 275 3.60 39.62 5.82
CA ILE A 275 3.69 41.09 5.81
C ILE A 275 2.44 41.77 5.23
N ARG A 276 1.40 40.99 4.92
CA ARG A 276 0.16 41.46 4.26
C ARG A 276 0.38 41.96 2.84
N GLU A 277 1.31 41.34 2.13
CA GLU A 277 1.58 41.58 0.70
C GLU A 277 1.30 40.30 -0.09
N PRO A 278 0.03 40.01 -0.42
CA PRO A 278 -0.33 38.72 -0.97
C PRO A 278 0.13 38.56 -2.43
N VAL A 279 0.71 37.41 -2.73
CA VAL A 279 1.27 37.03 -4.03
C VAL A 279 0.25 36.19 -4.81
N SER A 280 -0.05 36.60 -6.05
CA SER A 280 -0.93 35.86 -6.94
C SER A 280 -0.22 34.66 -7.56
N GLY A 281 -0.71 33.44 -7.31
CA GLY A 281 -0.13 32.20 -7.83
C GLY A 281 -0.94 31.47 -8.92
N SER A 282 -2.22 31.79 -9.10
CA SER A 282 -3.11 30.96 -9.94
C SER A 282 -3.42 31.56 -11.31
N LEU A 283 -3.87 30.70 -12.23
CA LEU A 283 -4.19 31.07 -13.61
C LEU A 283 -5.31 32.12 -13.70
N LEU A 284 -6.38 31.98 -12.91
CA LEU A 284 -7.49 32.92 -12.91
C LEU A 284 -7.13 34.31 -12.37
N TYR A 285 -6.02 34.41 -11.62
CA TYR A 285 -5.52 35.66 -11.07
C TYR A 285 -4.32 36.22 -11.87
N GLY A 286 -4.30 35.95 -13.18
CA GLY A 286 -3.42 36.63 -14.14
C GLY A 286 -2.08 35.94 -14.41
N ASN A 287 -1.89 34.70 -13.94
CA ASN A 287 -0.69 33.93 -14.23
C ASN A 287 -0.83 33.06 -15.49
N ASN A 288 0.31 32.73 -16.11
CA ASN A 288 0.40 31.69 -17.13
C ASN A 288 1.05 30.42 -16.54
N ILE A 289 1.26 29.37 -17.32
CA ILE A 289 1.83 28.10 -16.82
C ILE A 289 3.22 28.28 -16.19
N ILE A 290 4.02 29.23 -16.69
CA ILE A 290 5.37 29.48 -16.17
C ILE A 290 5.32 30.23 -14.84
N SER A 291 4.50 31.28 -14.76
CA SER A 291 4.40 32.13 -13.58
C SER A 291 3.48 31.56 -12.49
N SER A 292 2.60 30.63 -12.84
CA SER A 292 1.68 30.02 -11.87
C SER A 292 2.43 29.13 -10.89
N ALA A 293 2.05 29.23 -9.62
CA ALA A 293 2.57 28.43 -8.54
C ALA A 293 1.54 28.31 -7.42
N ILE A 294 1.58 27.21 -6.67
CA ILE A 294 0.97 27.19 -5.34
C ILE A 294 1.98 27.80 -4.38
N ILE A 295 1.58 28.94 -3.83
CA ILE A 295 2.41 29.76 -2.95
C ILE A 295 2.52 29.07 -1.59
N PRO A 296 3.73 28.99 -0.99
CA PRO A 296 3.95 28.46 0.34
C PRO A 296 3.08 29.06 1.45
N THR A 297 2.94 28.32 2.54
CA THR A 297 2.23 28.74 3.74
C THR A 297 2.91 29.96 4.36
N SER A 298 2.10 30.90 4.89
CA SER A 298 2.59 32.16 5.45
C SER A 298 3.66 31.97 6.55
N ALA A 299 4.70 32.80 6.54
CA ALA A 299 5.71 32.86 7.61
C ALA A 299 5.11 33.21 8.98
N ALA A 300 3.94 33.86 9.01
CA ALA A 300 3.19 34.08 10.26
C ALA A 300 2.73 32.78 10.94
N ILE A 301 2.61 31.69 10.18
CA ILE A 301 2.32 30.33 10.69
C ILE A 301 3.62 29.61 11.06
N GLY A 302 4.73 29.84 10.34
CA GLY A 302 5.99 29.14 10.57
C GLY A 302 5.86 27.64 10.31
N LEU A 303 6.10 26.82 11.35
CA LEU A 303 5.97 25.35 11.31
C LEU A 303 4.69 24.82 11.97
N HIS A 304 3.77 25.69 12.35
CA HIS A 304 2.51 25.25 12.94
C HIS A 304 1.68 24.47 11.92
N PHE A 305 1.18 23.31 12.34
CA PHE A 305 0.29 22.50 11.51
C PHE A 305 -1.01 23.24 11.25
N TYR A 306 -1.30 23.59 9.99
CA TYR A 306 -2.42 24.46 9.60
C TYR A 306 -3.45 23.74 8.68
N PRO A 307 -4.19 22.75 9.22
CA PRO A 307 -5.25 22.08 8.49
C PRO A 307 -6.48 22.99 8.33
N ILE A 308 -7.39 22.60 7.43
CA ILE A 308 -8.60 23.36 7.09
C ILE A 308 -9.44 23.72 8.34
N TRP A 309 -9.49 22.84 9.34
CA TRP A 309 -10.30 23.03 10.55
C TRP A 309 -9.67 23.94 11.62
N GLU A 310 -8.40 24.34 11.48
CA GLU A 310 -7.79 25.35 12.35
C GLU A 310 -8.13 26.78 11.89
N ALA A 311 -8.46 26.96 10.61
CA ALA A 311 -8.89 28.25 10.08
C ALA A 311 -10.35 28.56 10.46
N THR A 312 -10.66 29.84 10.67
CA THR A 312 -12.04 30.29 10.95
C THR A 312 -12.94 30.21 9.71
N SER A 313 -12.35 30.28 8.53
CA SER A 313 -13.04 30.12 7.25
C SER A 313 -12.12 29.58 6.16
N VAL A 314 -12.71 29.08 5.06
CA VAL A 314 -11.94 28.65 3.89
C VAL A 314 -11.18 29.82 3.25
N ASP A 315 -11.75 31.03 3.29
CA ASP A 315 -11.11 32.23 2.74
C ASP A 315 -9.82 32.58 3.50
N GLU A 316 -9.85 32.48 4.83
CA GLU A 316 -8.66 32.64 5.67
C GLU A 316 -7.63 31.54 5.39
N TRP A 317 -8.08 30.29 5.28
CA TRP A 317 -7.20 29.16 4.97
C TRP A 317 -6.48 29.34 3.62
N LEU A 318 -7.20 29.84 2.62
CA LEU A 318 -6.65 30.15 1.30
C LEU A 318 -5.69 31.35 1.35
N TYR A 319 -6.03 32.43 2.06
CA TYR A 319 -5.18 33.62 2.20
C TYR A 319 -3.83 33.31 2.85
N ASN A 320 -3.81 32.38 3.81
CA ASN A 320 -2.61 31.98 4.55
C ASN A 320 -1.80 30.85 3.88
N GLY A 321 -2.20 30.39 2.68
CA GLY A 321 -1.45 29.38 1.93
C GLY A 321 -1.67 27.93 2.38
N GLY A 322 -2.76 27.65 3.10
CA GLY A 322 -3.11 26.31 3.56
C GLY A 322 -3.09 25.19 2.50
N PRO A 323 -3.46 25.42 1.21
CA PRO A 323 -3.29 24.41 0.17
C PRO A 323 -1.88 23.86 0.03
N TYR A 324 -0.85 24.68 0.25
CA TYR A 324 0.55 24.26 0.12
C TYR A 324 0.89 23.14 1.10
N GLU A 325 0.66 23.37 2.39
CA GLU A 325 0.94 22.40 3.44
C GLU A 325 0.13 21.11 3.24
N LEU A 326 -1.16 21.22 2.89
CA LEU A 326 -1.99 20.06 2.61
C LEU A 326 -1.42 19.23 1.46
N ILE A 327 -1.05 19.86 0.35
CA ILE A 327 -0.50 19.15 -0.82
C ILE A 327 0.84 18.51 -0.46
N VAL A 328 1.76 19.25 0.16
CA VAL A 328 3.10 18.76 0.50
C VAL A 328 3.03 17.54 1.42
N LEU A 329 2.25 17.60 2.50
CA LEU A 329 2.15 16.49 3.45
C LEU A 329 1.51 15.24 2.82
N HIS A 330 0.44 15.41 2.05
CA HIS A 330 -0.20 14.27 1.35
C HIS A 330 0.69 13.72 0.23
N PHE A 331 1.41 14.59 -0.48
CA PHE A 331 2.36 14.18 -1.52
C PHE A 331 3.50 13.35 -0.93
N LEU A 332 4.16 13.83 0.14
CA LEU A 332 5.27 13.13 0.78
C LEU A 332 4.85 11.75 1.33
N LEU A 333 3.69 11.67 1.99
CA LEU A 333 3.12 10.39 2.42
C LEU A 333 2.82 9.47 1.22
N GLY A 334 2.25 10.02 0.16
CA GLY A 334 1.91 9.29 -1.05
C GLY A 334 3.13 8.71 -1.77
N VAL A 335 4.20 9.49 -1.95
CA VAL A 335 5.43 9.00 -2.60
C VAL A 335 6.22 8.03 -1.73
N ALA A 336 6.20 8.20 -0.40
CA ALA A 336 6.77 7.20 0.52
C ALA A 336 6.02 5.86 0.42
N CYS A 337 4.69 5.89 0.36
CA CYS A 337 3.90 4.68 0.12
C CYS A 337 4.11 4.10 -1.28
N TYR A 338 4.34 4.95 -2.29
CA TYR A 338 4.68 4.49 -3.63
C TYR A 338 5.98 3.67 -3.64
N MET A 339 7.02 4.13 -2.92
CA MET A 339 8.26 3.36 -2.74
C MET A 339 8.01 2.01 -2.05
N GLY A 340 7.20 2.01 -0.98
CA GLY A 340 6.80 0.77 -0.30
C GLY A 340 6.02 -0.19 -1.22
N ARG A 341 5.18 0.36 -2.11
CA ARG A 341 4.43 -0.41 -3.11
C ARG A 341 5.35 -1.02 -4.18
N GLU A 342 6.39 -0.32 -4.62
CA GLU A 342 7.40 -0.88 -5.53
C GLU A 342 8.10 -2.09 -4.90
N TRP A 343 8.49 -1.97 -3.63
CA TRP A 343 9.03 -3.10 -2.88
C TRP A 343 8.01 -4.24 -2.77
N GLU A 344 6.77 -3.94 -2.36
CA GLU A 344 5.75 -4.97 -2.12
C GLU A 344 5.46 -5.77 -3.40
N LEU A 345 5.30 -5.11 -4.53
CA LEU A 345 5.07 -5.78 -5.82
C LEU A 345 6.29 -6.60 -6.24
N SER A 346 7.51 -6.08 -6.06
CA SER A 346 8.72 -6.84 -6.37
C SER A 346 8.79 -8.14 -5.56
N PHE A 347 8.38 -8.10 -4.29
CA PHE A 347 8.29 -9.28 -3.43
C PHE A 347 7.22 -10.26 -3.90
N ARG A 348 6.03 -9.78 -4.31
CA ARG A 348 4.95 -10.64 -4.84
C ARG A 348 5.35 -11.38 -6.11
N LEU A 349 6.14 -10.73 -6.98
CA LEU A 349 6.60 -11.30 -8.25
C LEU A 349 7.90 -12.12 -8.11
N GLY A 350 8.49 -12.20 -6.92
CA GLY A 350 9.78 -12.88 -6.71
C GLY A 350 10.97 -12.17 -7.38
N MET A 351 10.84 -10.86 -7.61
CA MET A 351 11.87 -10.02 -8.20
C MET A 351 12.91 -9.58 -7.16
N ARG A 352 14.04 -9.08 -7.64
CA ARG A 352 15.01 -8.39 -6.78
C ARG A 352 14.43 -7.04 -6.32
N PRO A 353 14.52 -6.69 -5.03
CA PRO A 353 13.75 -5.60 -4.41
C PRO A 353 14.39 -4.19 -4.49
N TRP A 354 15.41 -3.99 -5.32
CA TRP A 354 16.23 -2.76 -5.29
C TRP A 354 15.70 -1.60 -6.14
N ILE A 355 14.57 -1.74 -6.83
CA ILE A 355 13.93 -0.64 -7.56
C ILE A 355 13.52 0.48 -6.59
N ALA A 356 12.90 0.10 -5.47
CA ALA A 356 12.53 1.03 -4.41
C ALA A 356 13.75 1.79 -3.84
N VAL A 357 14.92 1.14 -3.79
CA VAL A 357 16.17 1.80 -3.35
C VAL A 357 16.60 2.88 -4.34
N ALA A 358 16.48 2.63 -5.64
CA ALA A 358 16.75 3.68 -6.63
C ALA A 358 15.73 4.83 -6.55
N TYR A 359 14.46 4.51 -6.27
CA TYR A 359 13.41 5.52 -6.10
C TYR A 359 13.51 6.32 -4.79
N SER A 360 14.29 5.85 -3.81
CA SER A 360 14.56 6.64 -2.59
C SER A 360 15.29 7.96 -2.88
N ALA A 361 16.11 8.03 -3.93
CA ALA A 361 16.87 9.23 -4.28
C ALA A 361 15.97 10.44 -4.59
N PRO A 362 14.99 10.37 -5.52
CA PRO A 362 14.06 11.48 -5.74
C PRO A 362 13.16 11.77 -4.53
N ILE A 363 12.79 10.76 -3.71
CA ILE A 363 12.04 10.99 -2.46
C ILE A 363 12.86 11.80 -1.46
N ALA A 364 14.14 11.46 -1.27
CA ALA A 364 15.04 12.18 -0.38
C ALA A 364 15.20 13.63 -0.84
N ALA A 365 15.36 13.86 -2.16
CA ALA A 365 15.44 15.21 -2.71
C ALA A 365 14.15 16.01 -2.50
N ALA A 366 12.97 15.40 -2.71
CA ALA A 366 11.68 16.04 -2.46
C ALA A 366 11.47 16.35 -0.97
N THR A 367 11.83 15.41 -0.09
CA THR A 367 11.76 15.58 1.36
C THR A 367 12.69 16.70 1.82
N ALA A 368 13.88 16.82 1.23
CA ALA A 368 14.83 17.86 1.57
C ALA A 368 14.25 19.27 1.31
N VAL A 369 13.67 19.50 0.13
CA VAL A 369 13.17 20.84 -0.26
C VAL A 369 11.79 21.20 0.29
N PHE A 370 10.93 20.22 0.58
CA PHE A 370 9.56 20.46 1.05
C PHE A 370 9.37 20.30 2.55
N LEU A 371 10.32 19.67 3.25
CA LEU A 371 10.17 19.38 4.68
C LEU A 371 11.42 19.74 5.48
N ILE A 372 12.59 19.19 5.13
CA ILE A 372 13.80 19.39 5.94
C ILE A 372 14.27 20.84 5.92
N TYR A 373 14.29 21.46 4.73
CA TYR A 373 14.69 22.86 4.60
C TYR A 373 13.76 23.82 5.35
N PRO A 374 12.42 23.75 5.17
CA PRO A 374 11.47 24.45 6.03
C PRO A 374 11.69 24.27 7.52
N ILE A 375 11.94 23.03 7.98
CA ILE A 375 12.19 22.74 9.40
C ILE A 375 13.46 23.45 9.90
N GLY A 376 14.51 23.46 9.08
CA GLY A 376 15.78 24.10 9.40
C GLY A 376 15.67 25.62 9.54
N GLN A 377 14.94 26.25 8.61
CA GLN A 377 14.69 27.70 8.62
C GLN A 377 13.58 28.13 9.58
N GLY A 378 12.72 27.20 10.01
CA GLY A 378 11.66 27.46 10.98
C GLY A 378 10.33 27.89 10.36
N SER A 379 10.16 27.75 9.05
CA SER A 379 8.93 28.13 8.35
C SER A 379 8.68 27.34 7.07
N PHE A 380 7.42 27.00 6.79
CA PHE A 380 7.01 26.48 5.49
C PHE A 380 7.03 27.53 4.37
N SER A 381 7.14 28.83 4.70
CA SER A 381 7.31 29.91 3.70
C SER A 381 8.55 29.71 2.83
N ASP A 382 9.60 29.16 3.43
CA ASP A 382 10.92 28.99 2.78
C ASP A 382 10.99 27.66 2.02
N GLY A 383 9.91 26.86 2.08
CA GLY A 383 9.76 25.67 1.27
C GLY A 383 9.67 26.02 -0.21
N MET A 384 10.16 25.12 -1.06
CA MET A 384 10.10 25.33 -2.51
C MET A 384 8.64 25.51 -2.97
N PRO A 385 8.27 26.62 -3.66
CA PRO A 385 6.93 26.80 -4.19
C PRO A 385 6.58 25.78 -5.28
N LEU A 386 5.30 25.41 -5.41
CA LEU A 386 4.85 24.42 -6.40
C LEU A 386 4.54 25.09 -7.75
N GLY A 387 5.58 25.52 -8.47
CA GLY A 387 5.46 26.14 -9.79
C GLY A 387 6.82 26.53 -10.39
N ILE A 388 6.89 26.72 -11.70
CA ILE A 388 8.16 26.85 -12.43
C ILE A 388 8.94 28.09 -12.00
N SER A 389 8.32 29.27 -12.06
CA SER A 389 8.96 30.51 -11.58
C SER A 389 9.29 30.48 -10.09
N GLY A 390 8.45 29.83 -9.29
CA GLY A 390 8.68 29.67 -7.86
C GLY A 390 9.90 28.79 -7.55
N THR A 391 10.13 27.72 -8.32
CA THR A 391 11.36 26.93 -8.24
C THR A 391 12.60 27.77 -8.55
N PHE A 392 12.55 28.65 -9.56
CA PHE A 392 13.68 29.56 -9.83
C PHE A 392 13.91 30.55 -8.70
N ASN A 393 12.84 31.08 -8.10
CA ASN A 393 12.95 31.96 -6.93
C ASN A 393 13.66 31.25 -5.78
N PHE A 394 13.20 30.05 -5.42
CA PHE A 394 13.83 29.21 -4.39
C PHE A 394 15.32 28.98 -4.68
N MET A 395 15.68 28.60 -5.91
CA MET A 395 17.09 28.36 -6.26
C MET A 395 17.98 29.60 -6.14
N ILE A 396 17.46 30.78 -6.50
CA ILE A 396 18.23 32.04 -6.45
C ILE A 396 18.43 32.49 -5.00
N VAL A 397 17.38 32.45 -4.19
CA VAL A 397 17.43 32.79 -2.75
C VAL A 397 18.36 31.82 -2.02
N PHE A 398 18.21 30.51 -2.27
CA PHE A 398 19.07 29.49 -1.70
C PHE A 398 20.56 29.68 -2.08
N GLN A 399 20.86 30.16 -3.29
CA GLN A 399 22.22 30.52 -3.68
C GLN A 399 22.74 31.75 -2.93
N ALA A 400 21.89 32.74 -2.66
CA ALA A 400 22.26 33.93 -1.91
C ALA A 400 22.65 33.57 -0.47
N GLU A 401 21.81 32.80 0.21
CA GLU A 401 21.96 32.45 1.64
C GLU A 401 23.01 31.36 1.88
N HIS A 402 23.09 30.38 0.98
CA HIS A 402 23.92 29.18 1.20
C HIS A 402 25.11 29.03 0.28
N ASN A 403 25.20 29.84 -0.78
CA ASN A 403 26.22 29.71 -1.81
C ASN A 403 26.36 28.28 -2.35
N ILE A 404 25.22 27.62 -2.62
CA ILE A 404 25.11 26.20 -2.98
C ILE A 404 26.05 25.77 -4.11
N LEU A 405 26.35 26.65 -5.07
CA LEU A 405 27.29 26.34 -6.16
C LEU A 405 28.70 25.98 -5.66
N MET A 406 29.09 26.44 -4.48
CA MET A 406 30.38 26.13 -3.85
C MET A 406 30.33 24.92 -2.92
N HIS A 407 29.16 24.29 -2.76
CA HIS A 407 28.97 23.13 -1.87
C HIS A 407 29.33 21.82 -2.58
N LEU A 408 30.22 21.01 -1.98
CA LEU A 408 30.74 19.77 -2.57
C LEU A 408 29.61 18.78 -2.93
N PHE A 409 28.64 18.60 -2.04
CA PHE A 409 27.52 17.70 -2.30
C PHE A 409 26.65 18.12 -3.50
N HIS A 410 26.47 19.43 -3.73
CA HIS A 410 25.79 19.91 -4.92
C HIS A 410 26.63 19.61 -6.18
N MET A 411 27.95 19.86 -6.15
CA MET A 411 28.85 19.50 -7.26
C MET A 411 28.83 18.00 -7.59
N LEU A 412 28.82 17.14 -6.57
CA LEU A 412 28.73 15.68 -6.75
C LEU A 412 27.43 15.26 -7.43
N GLY A 413 26.30 15.85 -7.06
CA GLY A 413 25.06 15.52 -7.74
C GLY A 413 24.90 16.15 -9.12
N VAL A 414 25.51 17.32 -9.37
CA VAL A 414 25.66 17.86 -10.73
C VAL A 414 26.43 16.87 -11.62
N ALA A 415 27.54 16.32 -11.13
CA ALA A 415 28.26 15.24 -11.82
C ALA A 415 27.36 14.00 -12.01
N GLY A 416 26.64 13.59 -10.96
CA GLY A 416 25.65 12.50 -11.03
C GLY A 416 24.66 12.65 -12.18
N VAL A 417 23.99 13.80 -12.28
CA VAL A 417 22.96 14.04 -13.32
C VAL A 417 23.58 14.18 -14.71
N PHE A 418 24.63 14.98 -14.87
CA PHE A 418 25.26 15.19 -16.18
C PHE A 418 25.85 13.91 -16.75
N ASP A 419 26.61 13.19 -15.94
CA ASP A 419 27.25 11.95 -16.38
C ASP A 419 26.21 10.86 -16.61
N SER A 420 25.13 10.77 -15.82
CA SER A 420 24.04 9.82 -16.10
C SER A 420 23.28 10.14 -17.39
N CYS A 421 23.08 11.41 -17.74
CA CYS A 421 22.59 11.76 -19.07
C CYS A 421 23.55 11.30 -20.17
N LEU A 422 24.86 11.53 -19.99
CA LEU A 422 25.89 11.05 -20.91
C LEU A 422 25.83 9.52 -21.05
N PHE A 423 25.77 8.78 -19.94
CA PHE A 423 25.72 7.33 -19.93
C PHE A 423 24.43 6.77 -20.51
N SER A 424 23.29 7.43 -20.31
CA SER A 424 22.02 7.05 -20.94
C SER A 424 22.11 7.14 -22.46
N VAL A 425 22.63 8.24 -22.99
CA VAL A 425 22.83 8.43 -24.45
C VAL A 425 23.87 7.45 -24.98
N MET A 426 24.98 7.27 -24.26
CA MET A 426 26.05 6.34 -24.64
C MET A 426 25.56 4.89 -24.66
N HIS A 427 24.83 4.45 -23.64
CA HIS A 427 24.26 3.10 -23.61
C HIS A 427 23.26 2.90 -24.76
N GLY A 428 22.32 3.82 -24.95
CA GLY A 428 21.34 3.76 -26.04
C GLY A 428 22.00 3.69 -27.41
N SER A 429 23.01 4.53 -27.66
CA SER A 429 23.75 4.54 -28.93
C SER A 429 24.56 3.26 -29.17
N LEU A 430 25.24 2.73 -28.16
CA LEU A 430 26.02 1.48 -28.29
C LEU A 430 25.14 0.27 -28.55
N VAL A 431 24.02 0.14 -27.81
CA VAL A 431 23.03 -0.94 -28.05
C VAL A 431 22.46 -0.81 -29.46
N THR A 432 21.98 0.38 -29.84
CA THR A 432 21.39 0.62 -31.17
C THR A 432 22.39 0.35 -32.30
N SER A 433 23.66 0.70 -32.12
CA SER A 433 24.71 0.47 -33.14
C SER A 433 25.09 -1.00 -33.35
N SER A 434 24.65 -1.90 -32.45
CA SER A 434 25.04 -3.31 -32.43
C SER A 434 23.85 -4.27 -32.50
N LEU A 435 22.67 -3.77 -32.90
CA LEU A 435 21.50 -4.60 -33.16
C LEU A 435 21.80 -5.67 -34.22
N ILE A 436 21.31 -6.88 -33.96
CA ILE A 436 21.38 -7.97 -34.94
C ILE A 436 20.34 -7.68 -36.03
N ARG A 437 20.72 -7.89 -37.30
CA ARG A 437 19.82 -7.62 -38.42
C ARG A 437 18.78 -8.74 -38.54
N GLU A 438 17.57 -8.46 -38.07
CA GLU A 438 16.40 -9.35 -38.17
C GLU A 438 15.33 -8.83 -39.16
N THR A 439 15.55 -7.64 -39.73
CA THR A 439 14.61 -6.92 -40.59
C THR A 439 15.24 -6.44 -41.90
N ILE A 440 14.40 -6.09 -42.88
CA ILE A 440 14.77 -5.48 -44.15
C ILE A 440 14.68 -3.94 -44.12
N GLU A 441 15.24 -3.26 -45.12
CA GLU A 441 15.44 -1.80 -45.10
C GLU A 441 14.14 -0.96 -45.14
N ASN A 442 13.00 -1.56 -45.50
CA ASN A 442 11.71 -0.86 -45.61
C ASN A 442 10.79 -1.09 -44.40
N GLU A 443 11.27 -1.74 -43.34
CA GLU A 443 10.55 -1.91 -42.07
C GLU A 443 11.37 -1.34 -40.90
N SER A 444 10.73 -1.10 -39.76
CA SER A 444 11.44 -0.61 -38.58
C SER A 444 12.32 -1.70 -37.99
N ALA A 445 13.55 -1.35 -37.60
CA ALA A 445 14.44 -2.27 -36.88
C ALA A 445 13.82 -2.79 -35.56
N ASN A 446 12.86 -2.05 -34.98
CA ASN A 446 12.18 -2.45 -33.75
C ASN A 446 11.34 -3.74 -33.91
N GLU A 447 10.79 -4.00 -35.10
CA GLU A 447 10.01 -5.22 -35.39
C GLU A 447 10.89 -6.49 -35.36
N GLY A 448 12.21 -6.32 -35.40
CA GLY A 448 13.18 -7.40 -35.22
C GLY A 448 13.21 -7.96 -33.80
N TYR A 449 12.77 -7.18 -32.80
CA TYR A 449 12.65 -7.65 -31.42
C TYR A 449 11.24 -8.16 -31.14
N ARG A 450 11.13 -9.36 -30.57
CA ARG A 450 9.87 -9.97 -30.12
C ARG A 450 9.79 -9.97 -28.60
N PHE A 451 8.68 -9.47 -28.07
CA PHE A 451 8.45 -9.42 -26.62
C PHE A 451 8.52 -10.82 -26.00
N GLY A 452 9.41 -11.00 -25.02
CA GLY A 452 9.63 -12.27 -24.32
C GLY A 452 10.59 -13.24 -25.02
N GLN A 453 11.30 -12.82 -26.08
CA GLN A 453 12.36 -13.65 -26.68
C GLN A 453 13.49 -13.93 -25.68
N GLU A 454 14.11 -15.11 -25.82
CA GLU A 454 15.22 -15.54 -24.94
C GLU A 454 16.58 -15.02 -25.39
N GLU A 455 16.77 -14.79 -26.69
CA GLU A 455 18.03 -14.34 -27.27
C GLU A 455 18.20 -12.82 -27.14
N GLU A 456 19.42 -12.38 -26.81
CA GLU A 456 19.79 -10.97 -26.76
C GLU A 456 19.66 -10.33 -28.15
N THR A 457 19.03 -9.17 -28.23
CA THR A 457 18.73 -8.50 -29.52
C THR A 457 19.92 -7.77 -30.15
N TYR A 458 21.06 -7.72 -29.46
CA TYR A 458 22.24 -6.98 -29.86
C TYR A 458 23.53 -7.73 -29.50
N ASN A 459 24.62 -7.41 -30.19
CA ASN A 459 25.92 -8.04 -29.95
C ASN A 459 26.77 -7.21 -28.97
N ILE A 460 26.76 -7.59 -27.69
CA ILE A 460 27.56 -6.92 -26.65
C ILE A 460 29.06 -6.98 -26.90
N VAL A 461 29.57 -8.04 -27.55
CA VAL A 461 31.00 -8.18 -27.87
C VAL A 461 31.42 -7.14 -28.92
N ALA A 462 30.55 -6.90 -29.91
CA ALA A 462 30.77 -5.85 -30.90
C ALA A 462 30.75 -4.45 -30.25
N ALA A 463 29.76 -4.18 -29.38
CA ALA A 463 29.67 -2.93 -28.65
C ALA A 463 30.89 -2.69 -27.74
N HIS A 464 31.28 -3.71 -26.96
CA HIS A 464 32.47 -3.67 -26.11
C HIS A 464 33.74 -3.45 -26.92
N GLY A 465 33.88 -4.13 -28.07
CA GLY A 465 35.02 -4.00 -28.96
C GLY A 465 35.11 -2.64 -29.65
N TYR A 466 33.99 -2.00 -29.98
CA TYR A 466 33.95 -0.63 -30.48
C TYR A 466 34.38 0.35 -29.38
N PHE A 467 33.71 0.34 -28.23
CA PHE A 467 33.98 1.30 -27.17
C PHE A 467 35.37 1.13 -26.54
N GLY A 468 35.83 -0.11 -26.39
CA GLY A 468 37.17 -0.42 -25.89
C GLY A 468 38.30 0.06 -26.80
N ARG A 469 38.04 0.20 -28.12
CA ARG A 469 38.99 0.82 -29.07
C ARG A 469 38.86 2.35 -29.10
N LEU A 470 37.68 2.89 -28.81
CA LEU A 470 37.43 4.33 -28.78
C LEU A 470 38.19 5.01 -27.63
N ILE A 471 38.21 4.40 -26.45
CA ILE A 471 38.86 4.95 -25.25
C ILE A 471 40.09 4.12 -24.87
N PHE A 472 39.89 3.01 -24.16
CA PHE A 472 40.88 1.95 -23.93
C PHE A 472 40.17 0.72 -23.34
N GLN A 473 40.71 -0.47 -23.57
CA GLN A 473 40.00 -1.74 -23.36
C GLN A 473 39.45 -1.94 -21.94
N TYR A 474 40.16 -1.46 -20.91
CA TYR A 474 39.75 -1.59 -19.51
C TYR A 474 38.64 -0.63 -19.07
N ALA A 475 38.38 0.45 -19.82
CA ALA A 475 37.28 1.38 -19.55
C ALA A 475 35.92 0.87 -20.07
N SER A 476 35.92 -0.21 -20.85
CA SER A 476 34.70 -0.77 -21.45
C SER A 476 34.15 -1.92 -20.61
N PHE A 477 32.86 -1.90 -20.32
CA PHE A 477 32.20 -3.01 -19.62
C PHE A 477 32.02 -4.19 -20.58
N ASN A 478 32.52 -5.36 -20.19
CA ASN A 478 32.26 -6.64 -20.88
C ASN A 478 31.16 -7.47 -20.18
N ASN A 479 30.69 -7.04 -19.01
CA ASN A 479 29.63 -7.66 -18.24
C ASN A 479 28.40 -6.75 -18.20
N SER A 480 27.30 -7.20 -18.80
CA SER A 480 26.04 -6.45 -18.85
C SER A 480 25.50 -6.11 -17.45
N ARG A 481 25.64 -7.00 -16.46
CA ARG A 481 25.13 -6.76 -15.10
C ARG A 481 25.89 -5.62 -14.40
N SER A 482 27.21 -5.59 -14.55
CA SER A 482 28.05 -4.52 -13.99
C SER A 482 27.75 -3.18 -14.64
N LEU A 483 27.55 -3.17 -15.96
CA LEU A 483 27.15 -1.96 -16.69
C LEU A 483 25.82 -1.41 -16.15
N HIS A 484 24.77 -2.22 -16.10
CA HIS A 484 23.45 -1.77 -15.66
C HIS A 484 23.42 -1.37 -14.18
N PHE A 485 24.17 -2.06 -13.32
CA PHE A 485 24.36 -1.62 -11.93
C PHE A 485 25.01 -0.24 -11.86
N PHE A 486 26.07 0.00 -12.64
CA PHE A 486 26.74 1.30 -12.69
C PHE A 486 25.82 2.43 -13.17
N LEU A 487 25.03 2.18 -14.22
CA LEU A 487 24.06 3.17 -14.76
C LEU A 487 23.09 3.67 -13.69
N VAL A 488 22.57 2.76 -12.86
CA VAL A 488 21.66 3.10 -11.76
C VAL A 488 22.41 3.74 -10.60
N ALA A 489 23.50 3.12 -10.15
CA ALA A 489 24.23 3.56 -8.96
C ALA A 489 24.78 4.99 -9.10
N TRP A 490 25.30 5.36 -10.27
CA TRP A 490 25.88 6.69 -10.48
C TRP A 490 24.86 7.81 -10.28
N LEU A 491 23.67 7.67 -10.87
CA LEU A 491 22.60 8.66 -10.73
C LEU A 491 22.09 8.73 -9.29
N VAL A 492 21.78 7.56 -8.71
CA VAL A 492 21.16 7.45 -7.39
C VAL A 492 22.06 8.07 -6.32
N VAL A 493 23.36 7.73 -6.33
CA VAL A 493 24.33 8.29 -5.37
C VAL A 493 24.49 9.81 -5.56
N GLY A 494 24.54 10.29 -6.81
CA GLY A 494 24.61 11.73 -7.09
C GLY A 494 23.41 12.51 -6.52
N ILE A 495 22.19 12.01 -6.72
CA ILE A 495 20.98 12.63 -6.20
C ILE A 495 20.92 12.55 -4.66
N TRP A 496 21.35 11.44 -4.05
CA TRP A 496 21.47 11.36 -2.59
C TRP A 496 22.40 12.44 -2.04
N PHE A 497 23.54 12.72 -2.68
CA PHE A 497 24.40 13.82 -2.25
C PHE A 497 23.69 15.18 -2.37
N ILE A 498 22.96 15.47 -3.45
CA ILE A 498 22.17 16.72 -3.53
C ILE A 498 21.16 16.82 -2.37
N ALA A 499 20.41 15.76 -2.12
CA ALA A 499 19.42 15.72 -1.04
C ALA A 499 20.07 15.97 0.33
N LEU A 500 21.22 15.34 0.59
CA LEU A 500 22.02 15.57 1.79
C LEU A 500 22.54 17.01 1.87
N GLY A 501 23.02 17.58 0.76
CA GLY A 501 23.49 18.97 0.71
C GLY A 501 22.42 19.98 1.10
N ILE A 502 21.22 19.85 0.52
CA ILE A 502 20.08 20.70 0.88
C ILE A 502 19.71 20.49 2.37
N SER A 503 19.69 19.23 2.81
CA SER A 503 19.35 18.89 4.21
C SER A 503 20.38 19.40 5.22
N THR A 504 21.66 19.51 4.87
CA THR A 504 22.69 20.08 5.76
C THR A 504 22.68 21.61 5.74
N MET A 505 22.48 22.22 4.57
CA MET A 505 22.36 23.67 4.45
C MET A 505 21.09 24.21 5.11
N ALA A 506 20.04 23.40 5.26
CA ALA A 506 18.88 23.71 6.11
C ALA A 506 19.26 24.12 7.54
N PHE A 507 20.37 23.60 8.06
CA PHE A 507 20.90 23.96 9.39
C PHE A 507 22.07 24.95 9.30
N ASN A 508 22.11 25.73 8.23
CA ASN A 508 23.11 26.77 7.95
C ASN A 508 24.56 26.27 7.94
N LEU A 509 24.76 24.98 7.67
CA LEU A 509 26.08 24.40 7.41
C LEU A 509 26.45 24.63 5.94
N ASN A 510 26.85 25.86 5.64
CA ASN A 510 27.37 26.25 4.34
C ASN A 510 28.82 25.77 4.19
N ASP A 511 29.23 25.40 2.97
CA ASP A 511 30.55 24.81 2.69
C ASP A 511 31.63 25.90 2.54
N PHE A 512 32.42 25.86 1.46
CA PHE A 512 33.56 26.76 1.27
C PHE A 512 33.16 28.23 1.14
N ASN A 513 33.77 29.07 1.98
CA ASN A 513 33.81 30.51 1.82
C ASN A 513 35.25 30.96 1.59
N PHE A 514 35.57 31.32 0.34
CA PHE A 514 36.90 31.79 -0.05
C PHE A 514 36.97 33.31 -0.28
N ASN A 515 36.05 34.07 0.32
CA ASN A 515 36.05 35.52 0.22
C ASN A 515 37.36 36.09 0.78
N GLN A 516 37.99 36.96 -0.01
CA GLN A 516 39.25 37.65 0.33
C GLN A 516 40.41 36.70 0.72
N SER A 517 40.38 35.46 0.22
CA SER A 517 41.37 34.44 0.61
C SER A 517 42.78 34.66 0.06
N VAL A 518 42.93 35.46 -1.00
CA VAL A 518 44.24 35.79 -1.60
C VAL A 518 44.60 37.23 -1.28
N VAL A 519 45.77 37.41 -0.68
CA VAL A 519 46.27 38.71 -0.22
C VAL A 519 47.70 38.91 -0.73
N ASP A 520 48.03 40.12 -1.17
CA ASP A 520 49.39 40.47 -1.57
C ASP A 520 50.33 40.67 -0.35
N SER A 521 51.62 40.89 -0.61
CA SER A 521 52.61 41.11 0.46
C SER A 521 52.39 42.39 1.27
N GLN A 522 51.50 43.29 0.83
CA GLN A 522 51.13 44.52 1.52
C GLN A 522 49.81 44.40 2.30
N GLY A 523 49.18 43.21 2.32
CA GLY A 523 47.91 43.00 2.99
C GLY A 523 46.68 43.42 2.16
N ARG A 524 46.84 43.68 0.85
CA ARG A 524 45.72 44.04 -0.04
C ARG A 524 45.09 42.80 -0.64
N VAL A 525 43.76 42.76 -0.63
CA VAL A 525 42.98 41.65 -1.21
C VAL A 525 43.16 41.61 -2.73
N ILE A 526 43.44 40.42 -3.25
CA ILE A 526 43.42 40.12 -4.69
C ILE A 526 42.16 39.29 -4.96
N ASN A 527 41.19 39.89 -5.65
CA ASN A 527 39.93 39.22 -5.96
C ASN A 527 40.15 37.99 -6.84
N THR A 528 39.42 36.93 -6.52
CA THR A 528 39.30 35.68 -7.26
C THR A 528 37.89 35.55 -7.84
N TRP A 529 37.61 34.45 -8.56
CA TRP A 529 36.24 34.15 -8.99
C TRP A 529 35.27 33.96 -7.82
N ALA A 530 35.74 33.50 -6.66
CA ALA A 530 34.91 33.39 -5.45
C ALA A 530 34.40 34.77 -5.00
N ASP A 531 35.25 35.79 -5.05
CA ASP A 531 34.86 37.17 -4.71
C ASP A 531 33.86 37.76 -5.72
N ILE A 532 33.92 37.33 -6.99
CA ILE A 532 32.92 37.71 -8.01
C ILE A 532 31.58 37.04 -7.75
N ILE A 533 31.57 35.75 -7.40
CA ILE A 533 30.35 35.02 -6.98
C ILE A 533 29.75 35.70 -5.76
N ASN A 534 30.58 36.05 -4.76
CA ASN A 534 30.12 36.75 -3.58
C ASN A 534 29.42 38.09 -3.91
N ARG A 535 29.91 38.84 -4.91
CA ARG A 535 29.21 40.06 -5.36
C ARG A 535 27.87 39.78 -6.03
N ALA A 536 27.72 38.65 -6.72
CA ALA A 536 26.42 38.23 -7.26
C ALA A 536 25.46 37.84 -6.13
N ASN A 537 25.92 37.06 -5.15
CA ASN A 537 25.14 36.67 -3.97
C ASN A 537 24.66 37.90 -3.19
N LEU A 538 25.54 38.88 -2.93
CA LEU A 538 25.16 40.15 -2.30
C LEU A 538 24.04 40.89 -3.06
N GLY A 539 24.04 40.82 -4.39
CA GLY A 539 22.99 41.43 -5.20
C GLY A 539 21.63 40.74 -5.05
N MET A 540 21.63 39.42 -4.82
CA MET A 540 20.42 38.64 -4.53
C MET A 540 19.95 38.90 -3.10
N GLU A 541 20.86 38.82 -2.13
CA GLU A 541 20.63 39.03 -0.69
C GLU A 541 19.98 40.40 -0.41
N VAL A 542 20.47 41.50 -1.00
CA VAL A 542 19.88 42.83 -0.72
C VAL A 542 18.55 43.10 -1.44
N MET A 543 18.15 42.24 -2.37
CA MET A 543 16.96 42.43 -3.20
C MET A 543 15.80 41.48 -2.87
N HIS A 544 16.11 40.28 -2.35
CA HIS A 544 15.09 39.32 -1.94
C HIS A 544 14.28 39.89 -0.76
N GLU A 545 12.98 39.57 -0.73
CA GLU A 545 12.05 39.96 0.34
C GLU A 545 12.23 41.41 0.84
N ARG A 546 12.29 42.34 -0.13
CA ARG A 546 12.61 43.77 0.06
C ARG A 546 11.85 44.51 1.17
N ASN A 547 10.73 43.97 1.63
CA ASN A 547 9.84 44.55 2.64
C ASN A 547 9.76 43.73 3.94
N ALA A 548 10.39 42.56 4.03
CA ALA A 548 10.32 41.68 5.21
C ALA A 548 11.35 42.05 6.30
N HIS A 549 12.51 42.55 5.89
CA HIS A 549 13.66 42.77 6.76
C HIS A 549 13.63 44.12 7.49
N ASN A 550 13.58 44.08 8.83
CA ASN A 550 13.67 45.28 9.69
C ASN A 550 15.03 45.45 10.39
N PHE A 551 15.87 44.42 10.34
CA PHE A 551 17.18 44.36 10.98
C PHE A 551 18.28 44.10 9.94
N PRO A 552 19.54 44.49 10.21
CA PRO A 552 20.62 44.43 9.22
C PRO A 552 21.20 43.02 8.98
N LEU A 553 20.81 42.03 9.79
CA LEU A 553 21.22 40.64 9.64
C LEU A 553 19.97 39.81 9.43
N ASP A 554 19.97 39.05 8.35
CA ASP A 554 18.99 38.01 8.10
C ASP A 554 19.44 36.72 8.80
N LEU A 555 18.71 36.34 9.85
CA LEU A 555 19.02 35.20 10.70
C LEU A 555 17.72 34.42 10.96
N ALA A 556 17.55 33.31 10.25
CA ALA A 556 16.50 32.33 10.49
C ALA A 556 17.09 31.13 11.26
N ALA A 557 17.19 31.23 12.59
CA ALA A 557 17.52 30.08 13.44
C ALA A 557 16.98 30.24 14.86
N LEU A 558 16.46 29.14 15.40
CA LEU A 558 16.15 28.98 16.83
C LEU A 558 17.42 29.26 17.68
N GLU A 559 17.35 30.22 18.60
CA GLU A 559 18.35 30.35 19.66
C GLU A 559 18.37 29.07 20.50
N VAL A 560 19.44 28.28 20.40
CA VAL A 560 19.74 27.26 21.41
C VAL A 560 20.24 27.99 22.66
N PRO A 561 19.60 27.85 23.84
CA PRO A 561 20.01 28.58 25.03
C PRO A 561 21.43 28.17 25.43
N SER A 562 22.37 29.11 25.39
CA SER A 562 23.72 28.90 25.91
C SER A 562 23.67 28.83 27.45
N ARG A 563 23.52 27.62 27.99
CA ARG A 563 23.84 27.36 29.41
C ARG A 563 25.17 26.64 29.52
N ASN A 564 26.17 27.45 29.89
CA ASN A 564 27.45 27.10 30.49
C ASN A 564 28.42 26.23 29.69
N GLY A 565 29.64 26.75 29.53
CA GLY A 565 30.75 26.10 28.87
C GLY A 565 31.02 24.70 29.42
N ASN A 566 30.88 23.70 28.54
CA ASN A 566 31.76 22.55 28.44
C ASN A 566 31.50 21.82 27.11
N ASP A 567 32.56 21.69 26.32
CA ASP A 567 32.78 20.78 25.18
C ASP A 567 31.65 20.57 24.14
N ASN A 568 31.69 21.43 23.11
CA ASN A 568 30.89 21.37 21.86
C ASN A 568 31.14 20.15 20.96
N ARG A 569 31.92 19.14 21.38
CA ARG A 569 32.07 17.90 20.58
C ARG A 569 30.90 16.93 20.75
N SER A 570 30.12 17.04 21.82
CA SER A 570 28.99 16.14 22.10
C SER A 570 27.71 16.49 21.32
N SER A 571 27.45 17.79 21.08
CA SER A 571 26.30 18.28 20.30
C SER A 571 26.43 17.98 18.80
N LEU A 572 27.64 18.15 18.24
CA LEU A 572 27.94 17.78 16.86
C LEU A 572 27.83 16.27 16.64
N LEU A 573 28.31 15.45 17.58
CA LEU A 573 28.08 14.00 17.54
C LEU A 573 26.60 13.66 17.67
N SER A 574 25.84 14.35 18.52
CA SER A 574 24.39 14.15 18.67
C SER A 574 23.65 14.43 17.37
N HIS A 575 23.95 15.53 16.67
CA HIS A 575 23.31 15.88 15.40
C HIS A 575 23.78 14.96 14.26
N LEU A 576 25.06 14.60 14.22
CA LEU A 576 25.56 13.61 13.27
C LEU A 576 24.94 12.23 13.53
N ILE A 577 24.73 11.85 14.79
CA ILE A 577 24.03 10.63 15.19
C ILE A 577 22.57 10.72 14.81
N THR A 578 21.87 11.86 14.98
CA THR A 578 20.47 12.01 14.54
C THR A 578 20.34 11.97 13.02
N LEU A 579 21.27 12.58 12.28
CA LEU A 579 21.35 12.52 10.81
C LEU A 579 21.71 11.12 10.30
N LEU A 580 22.68 10.45 10.93
CA LEU A 580 22.96 9.03 10.68
C LEU A 580 21.79 8.16 11.12
N SER A 581 21.02 8.52 12.15
CA SER A 581 19.85 7.77 12.62
C SER A 581 18.65 7.96 11.72
N LEU A 582 18.52 9.10 11.02
CA LEU A 582 17.50 9.38 10.00
C LEU A 582 17.87 8.73 8.67
N ALA A 583 19.13 8.79 8.25
CA ALA A 583 19.65 8.01 7.11
C ALA A 583 19.60 6.50 7.41
N LEU A 584 19.89 6.10 8.66
CA LEU A 584 19.66 4.74 9.17
C LEU A 584 18.18 4.46 9.39
N LEU A 585 17.28 5.44 9.51
CA LEU A 585 15.83 5.20 9.54
C LEU A 585 15.33 4.90 8.14
N GLU A 586 15.89 5.55 7.10
CA GLU A 586 15.63 5.19 5.69
C GLU A 586 16.23 3.82 5.33
N LEU A 587 17.41 3.48 5.85
CA LEU A 587 18.00 2.14 5.73
C LEU A 587 17.33 1.09 6.66
N ASN A 588 16.83 1.46 7.84
CA ASN A 588 16.12 0.57 8.77
C ASN A 588 14.64 0.44 8.40
N LEU A 589 14.05 1.37 7.64
CA LEU A 589 12.79 1.12 6.96
C LEU A 589 12.99 0.03 5.90
N ALA A 590 14.14 0.03 5.21
CA ALA A 590 14.49 -1.13 4.38
C ALA A 590 14.71 -2.38 5.25
N GLU A 591 15.44 -2.32 6.37
CA GLU A 591 15.73 -3.49 7.22
C GLU A 591 14.50 -4.05 7.98
N ALA A 592 13.59 -3.20 8.46
CA ALA A 592 12.31 -3.57 9.08
C ALA A 592 11.27 -4.08 8.05
N ILE A 593 11.52 -3.83 6.77
CA ILE A 593 10.82 -4.44 5.64
C ILE A 593 11.45 -5.81 5.28
N TYR A 594 12.67 -6.12 5.76
CA TYR A 594 13.38 -7.41 5.57
C TYR A 594 13.37 -8.37 6.77
N SER A 595 12.93 -7.94 7.96
CA SER A 595 12.65 -8.81 9.11
C SER A 595 11.17 -9.16 9.21
#